data_AF-A0A6I5NQI9-F1
#
_entry.id   AF-A0A6I5NQI9-F1
#
_cell.length_a   1.000
_cell.length_b   1.000
_cell.length_c   1.000
_cell.angle_alpha   90.00
_cell.angle_beta   90.00
_cell.angle_gamma   90.00
#
_symmetry.space_group_name_H-M   'P 1'
#
loop_
_entity.id
_entity.type
_entity.pdbx_description
1 polymer ?
#
loop_
_entity_poly.entity_id
_entity_poly.type
_entity_poly.pdbx_seq_one_letter_code
_entity_poly.pdbx_strand_id
1 'polypeptide(L)'
;MSRSSRNSSAELQVQLLREGIVESVHTVHAVVTDSRGRLLTVAGNADTASFIRSALKPFQALAIAATGTLESFNLTDKDLAIICSSHQGTMAQVRQVFKILWRANLEATALQCPIPEGKTSPLEHNCSGKHAGMLAACQQRGWETSTYLHRNHPIQQLILKRVSALLGMPADEFICAHDDCGAPTYFMQLRQMATLFAKLASGENLEMERIVRAMTSHPLMISGPTGFDSQLMQLTEGEIVSKSGAEGIQCVGRVGEGLGLAIKAVDGSRRAKYAAALHILRQLGWVTPAIADALADTYLNLSEYKRLDVAGELSLV
;
A
#
# COMPACT_ATOMS: atom_id res chain seq x y z
N MET A 1 33.71 -21.13 3.93
CA MET A 1 32.26 -20.96 4.15
C MET A 1 32.00 -19.46 4.19
N SER A 2 31.54 -18.88 3.08
CA SER A 2 31.17 -17.46 3.07
C SER A 2 30.04 -17.26 4.08
N ARG A 3 30.13 -16.22 4.91
CA ARG A 3 28.98 -15.77 5.69
C ARG A 3 27.87 -15.51 4.67
N SER A 4 26.83 -16.36 4.61
CA SER A 4 25.60 -15.94 3.94
C SER A 4 25.22 -14.63 4.59
N SER A 5 25.01 -13.59 3.79
CA SER A 5 24.55 -12.33 4.35
C SER A 5 23.21 -12.65 5.02
N ARG A 6 23.06 -12.34 6.32
CA ARG A 6 21.80 -12.51 7.06
C ARG A 6 20.66 -11.68 6.46
N ASN A 7 20.86 -11.00 5.33
CA ASN A 7 19.85 -10.16 4.70
C ASN A 7 19.48 -10.64 3.29
N SER A 8 19.99 -11.81 2.85
CA SER A 8 19.79 -12.26 1.47
C SER A 8 19.61 -13.77 1.31
N SER A 9 18.77 -14.17 0.36
CA SER A 9 18.56 -15.54 -0.11
C SER A 9 18.34 -15.54 -1.63
N ALA A 10 17.95 -16.69 -2.21
CA ALA A 10 17.57 -16.75 -3.61
C ALA A 10 16.34 -15.87 -3.89
N GLU A 11 16.35 -15.16 -5.02
CA GLU A 11 15.23 -14.34 -5.49
C GLU A 11 14.07 -15.21 -5.96
N LEU A 12 12.85 -14.68 -5.90
CA LEU A 12 11.71 -15.31 -6.57
C LEU A 12 11.76 -14.97 -8.06
N GLN A 13 11.36 -15.94 -8.88
CA GLN A 13 11.16 -15.74 -10.32
C GLN A 13 9.69 -15.94 -10.65
N VAL A 14 9.06 -14.92 -11.25
CA VAL A 14 7.72 -15.06 -11.82
C VAL A 14 7.86 -15.22 -13.33
N GLN A 15 7.43 -16.38 -13.83
CA GLN A 15 7.50 -16.73 -15.24
C GLN A 15 6.13 -16.51 -15.88
N LEU A 16 6.08 -15.70 -16.93
CA LEU A 16 4.96 -15.71 -17.85
C LEU A 16 5.13 -16.90 -18.80
N LEU A 17 4.15 -17.78 -18.80
CA LEU A 17 4.07 -18.90 -19.73
C LEU A 17 3.05 -18.61 -20.82
N ARG A 18 3.38 -18.99 -22.06
CA ARG A 18 2.44 -19.12 -23.17
C ARG A 18 2.40 -20.56 -23.63
N GLU A 19 1.25 -21.21 -23.54
CA GLU A 19 1.13 -22.65 -23.86
C GLU A 19 2.19 -23.50 -23.12
N GLY A 20 2.51 -23.12 -21.87
CA GLY A 20 3.53 -23.79 -21.04
C GLY A 20 4.99 -23.40 -21.32
N ILE A 21 5.26 -22.55 -22.32
CA ILE A 21 6.62 -22.10 -22.68
C ILE A 21 6.92 -20.76 -22.02
N VAL A 22 8.09 -20.62 -21.38
CA VAL A 22 8.52 -19.37 -20.74
C VAL A 22 8.74 -18.27 -21.77
N GLU A 23 7.92 -17.22 -21.71
CA GLU A 23 8.00 -16.04 -22.58
C GLU A 23 8.80 -14.91 -21.91
N SER A 24 8.59 -14.68 -20.61
CA SER A 24 9.32 -13.65 -19.85
C SER A 24 9.48 -14.06 -18.40
N VAL A 25 10.58 -13.65 -17.78
CA VAL A 25 10.87 -13.88 -16.35
C VAL A 25 11.00 -12.55 -15.62
N HIS A 26 10.31 -12.43 -14.50
CA HIS A 26 10.38 -11.26 -13.62
C HIS A 26 11.10 -11.65 -12.33
N THR A 27 12.13 -10.88 -11.96
CA THR A 27 12.80 -11.02 -10.67
C THR A 27 12.02 -10.30 -9.57
N VAL A 28 11.81 -10.98 -8.44
CA VAL A 28 11.06 -10.45 -7.31
C VAL A 28 11.84 -10.66 -6.00
N HIS A 29 11.93 -9.60 -5.21
CA HIS A 29 12.38 -9.66 -3.83
C HIS A 29 11.19 -9.58 -2.87
N ALA A 30 11.27 -10.27 -1.73
CA ALA A 30 10.26 -10.24 -0.70
C ALA A 30 10.88 -10.35 0.70
N VAL A 31 10.27 -9.68 1.65
CA VAL A 31 10.74 -9.58 3.04
C VAL A 31 9.56 -9.70 3.99
N VAL A 32 9.69 -10.56 5.00
CA VAL A 32 8.77 -10.62 6.14
C VAL A 32 9.46 -10.15 7.41
N THR A 33 8.82 -9.25 8.14
CA THR A 33 9.29 -8.77 9.43
C THR A 33 8.20 -8.84 10.49
N ASP A 34 8.60 -8.84 11.76
CA ASP A 34 7.69 -8.53 12.86
C ASP A 34 7.56 -7.03 13.13
N SER A 35 6.68 -6.66 14.08
CA SER A 35 6.42 -5.27 14.48
C SER A 35 7.61 -4.57 15.13
N ARG A 36 8.68 -5.31 15.49
CA ARG A 36 9.94 -4.78 16.02
C ARG A 36 10.98 -4.56 14.90
N GLY A 37 10.66 -4.91 13.66
CA GLY A 37 11.54 -4.80 12.51
C GLY A 37 12.61 -5.90 12.43
N ARG A 38 12.41 -7.01 13.17
CA ARG A 38 13.25 -8.21 13.02
C ARG A 38 12.90 -8.88 11.69
N LEU A 39 13.92 -9.18 10.91
CA LEU A 39 13.80 -9.96 9.68
C LEU A 39 13.50 -11.42 10.05
N LEU A 40 12.40 -11.97 9.53
CA LEU A 40 11.99 -13.34 9.81
C LEU A 40 12.31 -14.25 8.63
N THR A 41 11.91 -13.83 7.43
CA THR A 41 12.18 -14.54 6.19
C THR A 41 12.44 -13.57 5.04
N VAL A 42 13.20 -14.04 4.06
CA VAL A 42 13.58 -13.27 2.87
C VAL A 42 13.57 -14.15 1.62
N ALA A 43 13.17 -13.55 0.50
CA ALA A 43 13.50 -14.02 -0.84
C ALA A 43 14.21 -12.87 -1.57
N GLY A 44 15.43 -13.10 -2.05
CA GLY A 44 16.26 -12.07 -2.65
C GLY A 44 17.02 -11.24 -1.61
N ASN A 45 16.85 -9.92 -1.57
CA ASN A 45 17.64 -9.03 -0.70
C ASN A 45 16.72 -8.09 0.10
N ALA A 46 16.86 -8.12 1.42
CA ALA A 46 16.04 -7.32 2.33
C ALA A 46 16.35 -5.82 2.30
N ASP A 47 17.57 -5.47 1.86
CA ASP A 47 18.04 -4.09 1.73
C ASP A 47 17.76 -3.51 0.34
N THR A 48 17.12 -4.26 -0.57
CA THR A 48 16.60 -3.73 -1.83
C THR A 48 15.69 -2.54 -1.52
N ALA A 49 16.01 -1.39 -2.09
CA ALA A 49 15.31 -0.15 -1.84
C ALA A 49 14.57 0.35 -3.08
N SER A 50 13.42 0.97 -2.84
CA SER A 50 12.56 1.55 -3.87
C SER A 50 11.70 2.64 -3.25
N PHE A 51 11.07 3.48 -4.05
CA PHE A 51 10.02 4.35 -3.55
C PHE A 51 8.83 3.49 -3.08
N ILE A 52 8.30 3.79 -1.89
CA ILE A 52 7.12 3.09 -1.34
C ILE A 52 5.83 3.41 -2.12
N ARG A 53 5.80 4.54 -2.83
CA ARG A 53 4.68 5.00 -3.67
C ARG A 53 3.36 4.97 -2.87
N SER A 54 2.28 4.52 -3.50
CA SER A 54 0.94 4.44 -2.91
C SER A 54 0.81 3.47 -1.72
N ALA A 55 1.80 2.63 -1.43
CA ALA A 55 1.76 1.81 -0.21
C ALA A 55 1.90 2.65 1.07
N LEU A 56 2.31 3.92 0.95
CA LEU A 56 2.44 4.86 2.08
C LEU A 56 1.09 5.40 2.60
N LYS A 57 0.01 5.27 1.83
CA LYS A 57 -1.28 5.93 2.11
C LYS A 57 -1.89 5.62 3.49
N PRO A 58 -1.81 4.40 4.04
CA PRO A 58 -2.26 4.13 5.41
C PRO A 58 -1.53 5.00 6.45
N PHE A 59 -0.24 5.28 6.25
CA PHE A 59 0.55 6.11 7.16
C PHE A 59 0.30 7.61 6.95
N GLN A 60 -0.07 8.02 5.73
CA GLN A 60 -0.59 9.36 5.47
C GLN A 60 -1.94 9.56 6.17
N ALA A 61 -2.82 8.55 6.11
CA ALA A 61 -4.10 8.54 6.81
C ALA A 61 -3.91 8.55 8.34
N LEU A 62 -2.89 7.87 8.87
CA LEU A 62 -2.52 7.93 10.29
C LEU A 62 -2.18 9.35 10.75
N ALA A 63 -1.41 10.09 9.95
CA ALA A 63 -1.09 11.48 10.24
C ALA A 63 -2.36 12.35 10.27
N ILE A 64 -3.29 12.15 9.33
CA ILE A 64 -4.58 12.85 9.25
C ILE A 64 -5.53 12.46 10.40
N ALA A 65 -5.59 11.18 10.76
CA ALA A 65 -6.44 10.74 11.88
C ALA A 65 -5.96 11.36 13.20
N ALA A 66 -4.63 11.39 13.40
CA ALA A 66 -4.04 11.92 14.62
C ALA A 66 -4.21 13.44 14.81
N THR A 67 -4.67 14.19 13.82
CA THR A 67 -5.01 15.61 13.99
C THR A 67 -6.42 15.82 14.59
N GLY A 68 -7.25 14.78 14.66
CA GLY A 68 -8.67 14.86 15.01
C GLY A 68 -9.57 15.29 13.84
N THR A 69 -9.05 15.26 12.60
CA THR A 69 -9.81 15.66 11.40
C THR A 69 -11.05 14.79 11.19
N LEU A 70 -10.95 13.48 11.48
CA LEU A 70 -12.08 12.57 11.29
C LEU A 70 -13.27 12.98 12.17
N GLU A 71 -13.02 13.27 13.43
CA GLU A 71 -14.04 13.68 14.40
C GLU A 71 -14.57 15.08 14.08
N SER A 72 -13.68 16.02 13.78
CA SER A 72 -14.04 17.43 13.51
C SER A 72 -15.02 17.57 12.34
N PHE A 73 -14.93 16.72 11.33
CA PHE A 73 -15.80 16.74 10.15
C PHE A 73 -16.80 15.57 10.08
N ASN A 74 -16.93 14.79 11.17
CA ASN A 74 -17.77 13.60 11.22
C ASN A 74 -17.54 12.64 10.03
N LEU A 75 -16.27 12.36 9.75
CA LEU A 75 -15.83 11.41 8.73
C LEU A 75 -15.91 9.99 9.27
N THR A 76 -16.41 9.10 8.42
CA THR A 76 -16.67 7.69 8.74
C THR A 76 -15.47 6.80 8.41
N ASP A 77 -15.51 5.53 8.82
CA ASP A 77 -14.48 4.56 8.42
C ASP A 77 -14.44 4.37 6.89
N LYS A 78 -15.56 4.57 6.18
CA LYS A 78 -15.56 4.58 4.71
C LYS A 78 -14.81 5.79 4.12
N ASP A 79 -14.87 6.94 4.79
CA ASP A 79 -14.07 8.12 4.43
C ASP A 79 -12.57 7.84 4.67
N LEU A 80 -12.24 7.21 5.80
CA LEU A 80 -10.87 6.79 6.11
C LEU A 80 -10.34 5.75 5.09
N ALA A 81 -11.17 4.81 4.66
CA ALA A 81 -10.81 3.84 3.63
C ALA A 81 -10.47 4.53 2.30
N ILE A 82 -11.29 5.48 1.83
CA ILE A 82 -10.98 6.18 0.58
C ILE A 82 -9.72 7.05 0.69
N ILE A 83 -9.38 7.59 1.88
CA ILE A 83 -8.10 8.28 2.12
C ILE A 83 -6.91 7.31 1.93
N CYS A 84 -7.06 6.05 2.33
CA CYS A 84 -6.03 5.01 2.17
C CYS A 84 -5.95 4.44 0.74
N SER A 85 -6.85 4.83 -0.17
CA SER A 85 -7.08 4.11 -1.43
C SER A 85 -6.08 4.38 -2.55
N SER A 86 -5.92 3.40 -3.45
CA SER A 86 -5.49 3.62 -4.84
C SER A 86 -6.67 3.29 -5.76
N HIS A 87 -7.74 4.06 -5.63
CA HIS A 87 -9.04 3.72 -6.19
C HIS A 87 -9.07 3.79 -7.73
N GLN A 88 -10.12 3.22 -8.34
CA GLN A 88 -10.28 3.16 -9.80
C GLN A 88 -11.08 4.34 -10.38
N GLY A 89 -11.57 5.24 -9.52
CA GLY A 89 -12.37 6.38 -9.95
C GLY A 89 -13.79 5.96 -10.31
N THR A 90 -14.30 4.89 -9.69
CA THR A 90 -15.71 4.53 -9.83
C THR A 90 -16.60 5.62 -9.23
N MET A 91 -17.83 5.73 -9.71
CA MET A 91 -18.78 6.74 -9.20
C MET A 91 -18.95 6.67 -7.67
N ALA A 92 -18.95 5.47 -7.08
CA ALA A 92 -19.03 5.30 -5.64
C ALA A 92 -17.81 5.86 -4.89
N GLN A 93 -16.62 5.68 -5.45
CA GLN A 93 -15.36 6.19 -4.89
C GLN A 93 -15.27 7.71 -5.05
N VAL A 94 -15.59 8.24 -6.24
CA VAL A 94 -15.64 9.68 -6.54
C VAL A 94 -16.58 10.41 -5.58
N ARG A 95 -17.80 9.88 -5.38
CA ARG A 95 -18.76 10.43 -4.42
C ARG A 95 -18.22 10.46 -2.99
N GLN A 96 -17.46 9.43 -2.60
CA GLN A 96 -16.86 9.39 -1.26
C GLN A 96 -15.77 10.46 -1.10
N VAL A 97 -14.92 10.67 -2.11
CA VAL A 97 -13.91 11.74 -2.08
C VAL A 97 -14.58 13.12 -2.03
N PHE A 98 -15.59 13.34 -2.86
CA PHE A 98 -16.37 14.58 -2.85
C PHE A 98 -17.00 14.84 -1.48
N LYS A 99 -17.56 13.80 -0.83
CA LYS A 99 -18.14 13.91 0.51
C LYS A 99 -17.14 14.43 1.54
N ILE A 100 -15.88 13.99 1.49
CA ILE A 100 -14.82 14.47 2.41
C ILE A 100 -14.60 15.97 2.20
N LEU A 101 -14.44 16.41 0.95
CA LEU A 101 -14.24 17.82 0.63
C LEU A 101 -15.44 18.67 1.05
N TRP A 102 -16.65 18.22 0.75
CA TRP A 102 -17.88 18.90 1.13
C TRP A 102 -18.02 19.05 2.64
N ARG A 103 -17.71 17.99 3.41
CA ARG A 103 -17.71 18.05 4.88
C ARG A 103 -16.69 19.03 5.45
N ALA A 104 -15.58 19.22 4.75
CA ALA A 104 -14.54 20.19 5.08
C ALA A 104 -14.80 21.58 4.47
N ASN A 105 -15.95 21.83 3.83
CA ASN A 105 -16.25 23.10 3.15
C ASN A 105 -15.18 23.49 2.10
N LEU A 106 -14.74 22.50 1.32
CA LEU A 106 -13.75 22.66 0.27
C LEU A 106 -14.32 22.28 -1.10
N GLU A 107 -13.90 23.02 -2.11
CA GLU A 107 -14.25 22.75 -3.51
C GLU A 107 -13.33 21.69 -4.13
N ALA A 108 -13.84 20.95 -5.13
CA ALA A 108 -13.06 19.95 -5.85
C ALA A 108 -11.83 20.54 -6.57
N THR A 109 -11.84 21.83 -6.87
CA THR A 109 -10.73 22.59 -7.47
C THR A 109 -9.53 22.73 -6.55
N ALA A 110 -9.68 22.48 -5.24
CA ALA A 110 -8.54 22.43 -4.31
C ALA A 110 -7.68 21.17 -4.47
N LEU A 111 -8.18 20.13 -5.15
CA LEU A 111 -7.39 18.94 -5.46
C LEU A 111 -6.28 19.30 -6.46
N GLN A 112 -5.05 18.94 -6.11
CA GLN A 112 -3.85 19.19 -6.93
C GLN A 112 -3.31 17.92 -7.59
N CYS A 113 -3.97 16.77 -7.39
CA CYS A 113 -3.68 15.59 -8.19
C CYS A 113 -4.16 15.82 -9.64
N PRO A 114 -3.45 15.27 -10.64
CA PRO A 114 -3.80 15.48 -12.04
C PRO A 114 -5.15 14.83 -12.38
N ILE A 115 -5.80 15.32 -13.43
CA ILE A 115 -6.94 14.65 -14.04
C ILE A 115 -6.40 13.44 -14.81
N PRO A 116 -6.85 12.20 -14.54
CA PRO A 116 -6.38 11.03 -15.27
C PRO A 116 -6.75 11.10 -16.76
N GLU A 117 -5.99 10.40 -17.59
CA GLU A 117 -6.30 10.28 -19.01
C GLU A 117 -7.71 9.71 -19.24
N GLY A 118 -8.47 10.34 -20.15
CA GLY A 118 -9.85 9.94 -20.46
C GLY A 118 -10.88 10.30 -19.38
N LYS A 119 -10.50 11.07 -18.36
CA LYS A 119 -11.38 11.52 -17.27
C LYS A 119 -11.63 13.02 -17.31
N THR A 120 -12.61 13.50 -16.53
CA THR A 120 -13.02 14.92 -16.55
C THR A 120 -12.76 15.63 -15.23
N SER A 121 -12.43 14.91 -14.16
CA SER A 121 -12.25 15.49 -12.83
C SER A 121 -11.05 14.90 -12.08
N PRO A 122 -10.33 15.71 -11.25
CA PRO A 122 -9.30 15.20 -10.37
C PRO A 122 -9.87 14.25 -9.31
N LEU A 123 -11.19 14.28 -9.03
CA LEU A 123 -11.86 13.32 -8.15
C LEU A 123 -11.71 11.88 -8.65
N GLU A 124 -11.56 11.68 -9.96
CA GLU A 124 -11.40 10.36 -10.57
C GLU A 124 -9.96 9.83 -10.45
N HIS A 125 -9.01 10.67 -10.02
CA HIS A 125 -7.62 10.25 -9.82
C HIS A 125 -7.48 9.27 -8.67
N ASN A 126 -6.70 8.20 -8.85
CA ASN A 126 -6.51 7.13 -7.85
C ASN A 126 -5.93 7.59 -6.50
N CYS A 127 -5.51 8.85 -6.40
CA CYS A 127 -4.99 9.47 -5.18
C CYS A 127 -5.92 10.54 -4.61
N SER A 128 -7.04 10.87 -5.26
CA SER A 128 -7.86 12.01 -4.85
C SER A 128 -8.38 11.86 -3.42
N GLY A 129 -8.62 10.63 -2.93
CA GLY A 129 -8.92 10.35 -1.53
C GLY A 129 -7.84 10.80 -0.54
N LYS A 130 -6.55 10.48 -0.77
CA LYS A 130 -5.46 10.96 0.11
C LYS A 130 -5.33 12.48 0.08
N HIS A 131 -5.58 13.10 -1.08
CA HIS A 131 -5.55 14.55 -1.23
C HIS A 131 -6.70 15.22 -0.47
N ALA A 132 -7.92 14.69 -0.58
CA ALA A 132 -9.07 15.17 0.19
C ALA A 132 -8.84 15.06 1.69
N GLY A 133 -8.23 13.96 2.16
CA GLY A 133 -7.84 13.81 3.57
C GLY A 133 -6.81 14.84 4.03
N MET A 134 -5.75 15.08 3.24
CA MET A 134 -4.74 16.11 3.55
C MET A 134 -5.36 17.51 3.57
N LEU A 135 -6.20 17.84 2.59
CA LEU A 135 -6.90 19.12 2.51
C LEU A 135 -7.86 19.33 3.70
N ALA A 136 -8.61 18.30 4.08
CA ALA A 136 -9.45 18.35 5.28
C ALA A 136 -8.60 18.62 6.53
N ALA A 137 -7.45 17.97 6.68
CA ALA A 137 -6.55 18.25 7.79
C ALA A 137 -6.00 19.68 7.78
N CYS A 138 -5.68 20.21 6.60
CA CYS A 138 -5.26 21.61 6.45
C CYS A 138 -6.37 22.57 6.87
N GLN A 139 -7.60 22.35 6.39
CA GLN A 139 -8.76 23.15 6.74
C GLN A 139 -9.03 23.14 8.26
N GLN A 140 -9.04 21.96 8.88
CA GLN A 140 -9.25 21.81 10.32
C GLN A 140 -8.20 22.58 11.15
N ARG A 141 -6.95 22.59 10.68
CA ARG A 141 -5.81 23.17 11.40
C ARG A 141 -5.52 24.62 11.03
N GLY A 142 -6.26 25.19 10.07
CA GLY A 142 -5.98 26.51 9.52
C GLY A 142 -4.65 26.58 8.75
N TRP A 143 -4.20 25.47 8.16
CA TRP A 143 -3.02 25.43 7.29
C TRP A 143 -3.37 25.76 5.84
N GLU A 144 -2.38 26.26 5.10
CA GLU A 144 -2.54 26.71 3.72
C GLU A 144 -2.90 25.56 2.77
N THR A 145 -4.12 25.56 2.26
CA THR A 145 -4.64 24.49 1.39
C THR A 145 -4.04 24.53 -0.02
N SER A 146 -3.48 25.66 -0.47
CA SER A 146 -2.87 25.77 -1.81
C SER A 146 -1.44 25.22 -1.90
N THR A 147 -0.79 24.93 -0.77
CA THR A 147 0.62 24.49 -0.74
C THR A 147 0.83 23.16 -0.03
N TYR A 148 -0.24 22.41 0.24
CA TYR A 148 -0.21 21.16 1.01
C TYR A 148 0.71 20.06 0.45
N LEU A 149 1.10 20.12 -0.82
CA LEU A 149 2.06 19.19 -1.44
C LEU A 149 3.52 19.58 -1.20
N HIS A 150 3.81 20.81 -0.79
CA HIS A 150 5.18 21.27 -0.54
C HIS A 150 5.80 20.51 0.63
N ARG A 151 7.05 20.09 0.48
CA ARG A 151 7.76 19.29 1.50
C ARG A 151 7.77 19.93 2.89
N ASN A 152 7.89 21.26 2.94
CA ASN A 152 7.93 22.02 4.19
C ASN A 152 6.54 22.35 4.74
N HIS A 153 5.47 21.97 4.04
CA HIS A 153 4.10 22.20 4.51
C HIS A 153 3.85 21.39 5.80
N PRO A 154 3.15 21.95 6.80
CA PRO A 154 2.89 21.28 8.08
C PRO A 154 2.33 19.85 7.95
N ILE A 155 1.43 19.59 6.99
CA ILE A 155 0.89 18.24 6.77
C ILE A 155 1.96 17.24 6.30
N GLN A 156 2.88 17.65 5.43
CA GLN A 156 3.94 16.77 4.92
C GLN A 156 4.99 16.50 6.00
N GLN A 157 5.30 17.51 6.81
CA GLN A 157 6.15 17.36 7.99
C GLN A 157 5.52 16.43 9.04
N LEU A 158 4.20 16.54 9.24
CA LEU A 158 3.48 15.64 10.14
C LEU A 158 3.50 14.19 9.64
N ILE A 159 3.25 13.97 8.35
CA ILE A 159 3.35 12.64 7.73
C ILE A 159 4.75 12.05 7.92
N LEU A 160 5.79 12.82 7.57
CA LEU A 160 7.17 12.39 7.72
C LEU A 160 7.51 12.05 9.18
N LYS A 161 7.10 12.90 10.12
CA LYS A 161 7.31 12.67 11.55
C LYS A 161 6.68 11.37 12.03
N ARG A 162 5.48 11.03 11.55
CA ARG A 162 4.80 9.76 11.91
C ARG A 162 5.53 8.56 11.34
N VAL A 163 5.92 8.61 10.07
CA VAL A 163 6.68 7.53 9.41
C VAL A 163 8.04 7.33 10.08
N SER A 164 8.75 8.43 10.37
CA SER A 164 10.02 8.47 11.11
C SER A 164 9.89 7.83 12.49
N ALA A 165 8.87 8.19 13.27
CA ALA A 165 8.62 7.61 14.58
C ALA A 165 8.32 6.10 14.51
N LEU A 166 7.55 5.65 13.52
CA LEU A 166 7.26 4.23 13.32
C LEU A 166 8.52 3.43 12.94
N LEU A 167 9.43 4.00 12.17
CA LEU A 167 10.67 3.33 11.77
C LEU A 167 11.81 3.52 12.77
N GLY A 168 11.65 4.38 13.78
CA GLY A 168 12.70 4.68 14.74
C GLY A 168 13.92 5.35 14.10
N MET A 169 13.72 6.08 13.01
CA MET A 169 14.80 6.72 12.26
C MET A 169 14.54 8.23 12.10
N PRO A 170 15.57 9.09 12.14
CA PRO A 170 15.43 10.53 11.95
C PRO A 170 14.75 10.92 10.64
N ALA A 171 13.97 12.01 10.66
CA ALA A 171 13.20 12.46 9.50
C ALA A 171 14.08 12.93 8.32
N ASP A 172 15.26 13.48 8.62
CA ASP A 172 16.27 13.96 7.68
C ASP A 172 17.01 12.84 6.93
N GLU A 173 16.96 11.60 7.43
CA GLU A 173 17.51 10.43 6.73
C GLU A 173 16.62 9.94 5.57
N PHE A 174 15.36 10.38 5.48
CA PHE A 174 14.46 9.96 4.41
C PHE A 174 14.77 10.68 3.09
N ILE A 175 15.13 9.90 2.07
CA ILE A 175 15.27 10.41 0.71
C ILE A 175 13.86 10.61 0.13
N CYS A 176 13.50 11.88 -0.10
CA CYS A 176 12.18 12.29 -0.59
C CYS A 176 12.20 12.65 -2.08
N ALA A 177 11.19 12.15 -2.81
CA ALA A 177 10.84 12.53 -4.17
C ALA A 177 9.35 12.94 -4.27
N HIS A 178 8.94 13.45 -5.42
CA HIS A 178 7.51 13.63 -5.73
C HIS A 178 6.96 12.38 -6.42
N ASP A 179 5.77 11.97 -6.03
CA ASP A 179 4.96 10.95 -6.71
C ASP A 179 4.21 11.58 -7.90
N ASP A 180 3.59 10.79 -8.77
CA ASP A 180 2.96 11.29 -10.01
C ASP A 180 1.75 12.20 -9.73
N CYS A 181 1.17 12.06 -8.54
CA CYS A 181 0.11 12.94 -8.04
C CYS A 181 0.63 14.27 -7.44
N GLY A 182 1.95 14.48 -7.41
CA GLY A 182 2.61 15.65 -6.83
C GLY A 182 2.95 15.54 -5.33
N ALA A 183 2.34 14.62 -4.58
CA ALA A 183 2.64 14.44 -3.16
C ALA A 183 4.02 13.80 -2.91
N PRO A 184 4.69 14.10 -1.78
CA PRO A 184 5.91 13.42 -1.37
C PRO A 184 5.78 11.90 -1.27
N THR A 185 6.84 11.19 -1.70
CA THR A 185 7.07 9.77 -1.47
C THR A 185 8.53 9.55 -1.06
N TYR A 186 8.82 8.42 -0.40
CA TYR A 186 10.13 8.18 0.21
C TYR A 186 10.77 6.91 -0.34
N PHE A 187 12.07 6.97 -0.56
CA PHE A 187 12.88 5.82 -0.90
C PHE A 187 13.15 5.01 0.37
N MET A 188 12.70 3.76 0.40
CA MET A 188 12.77 2.89 1.56
C MET A 188 13.28 1.51 1.16
N GLN A 189 13.97 0.85 2.09
CA GLN A 189 14.30 -0.58 1.98
C GLN A 189 13.04 -1.42 2.18
N LEU A 190 12.99 -2.61 1.57
CA LEU A 190 11.88 -3.55 1.76
C LEU A 190 11.66 -3.90 3.23
N ARG A 191 12.73 -4.09 4.02
CA ARG A 191 12.59 -4.32 5.46
C ARG A 191 11.87 -3.19 6.19
N GLN A 192 12.07 -1.93 5.78
CA GLN A 192 11.38 -0.78 6.36
C GLN A 192 9.90 -0.79 5.98
N MET A 193 9.59 -1.08 4.71
CA MET A 193 8.19 -1.21 4.25
C MET A 193 7.46 -2.35 4.97
N ALA A 194 8.11 -3.51 5.12
CA ALA A 194 7.56 -4.65 5.85
C ALA A 194 7.33 -4.30 7.33
N THR A 195 8.27 -3.61 7.97
CA THR A 195 8.14 -3.16 9.36
C THR A 195 6.96 -2.21 9.56
N LEU A 196 6.75 -1.28 8.62
CA LEU A 196 5.60 -0.38 8.64
C LEU A 196 4.28 -1.15 8.62
N PHE A 197 4.15 -2.17 7.76
CA PHE A 197 2.94 -2.99 7.68
C PHE A 197 2.79 -3.95 8.86
N ALA A 198 3.90 -4.43 9.43
CA ALA A 198 3.89 -5.22 10.66
C ALA A 198 3.36 -4.39 11.84
N LYS A 199 3.76 -3.11 11.94
CA LYS A 199 3.24 -2.17 12.94
C LYS A 199 1.78 -1.83 12.69
N LEU A 200 1.41 -1.55 11.43
CA LEU A 200 0.03 -1.27 11.04
C LEU A 200 -0.92 -2.40 11.45
N ALA A 201 -0.51 -3.65 11.26
CA ALA A 201 -1.32 -4.83 11.53
C ALA A 201 -1.17 -5.39 12.96
N SER A 202 -0.38 -4.75 13.84
CA SER A 202 -0.06 -5.28 15.18
C SER A 202 -1.22 -5.30 16.17
N GLY A 203 -2.19 -4.39 16.05
CA GLY A 203 -3.22 -4.18 17.06
C GLY A 203 -2.76 -3.43 18.32
N GLU A 204 -1.52 -2.94 18.36
CA GLU A 204 -0.97 -2.24 19.55
C GLU A 204 -1.29 -0.73 19.58
N ASN A 205 -1.86 -0.18 18.50
CA ASN A 205 -2.18 1.24 18.38
C ASN A 205 -3.59 1.44 17.83
N LEU A 206 -4.43 2.17 18.57
CA LEU A 206 -5.84 2.36 18.27
C LEU A 206 -6.09 3.08 16.94
N GLU A 207 -5.25 4.06 16.57
CA GLU A 207 -5.41 4.75 15.29
C GLU A 207 -5.08 3.83 14.10
N MET A 208 -4.02 3.04 14.20
CA MET A 208 -3.66 2.04 13.19
C MET A 208 -4.71 0.93 13.10
N GLU A 209 -5.25 0.47 14.23
CA GLU A 209 -6.36 -0.49 14.26
C GLU A 209 -7.59 0.04 13.54
N ARG A 210 -7.96 1.31 13.76
CA ARG A 210 -9.06 1.95 13.04
C ARG A 210 -8.79 2.05 11.54
N ILE A 211 -7.55 2.33 11.13
CA ILE A 211 -7.17 2.36 9.71
C ILE A 211 -7.30 0.97 9.08
N VAL A 212 -6.78 -0.07 9.75
CA VAL A 212 -6.91 -1.46 9.30
C VAL A 212 -8.38 -1.82 9.17
N ARG A 213 -9.20 -1.58 10.21
CA ARG A 213 -10.64 -1.83 10.18
C ARG A 213 -11.35 -1.10 9.05
N ALA A 214 -11.02 0.17 8.82
CA ALA A 214 -11.59 0.94 7.72
C ALA A 214 -11.26 0.32 6.36
N MET A 215 -10.00 -0.08 6.15
CA MET A 215 -9.56 -0.72 4.91
C MET A 215 -10.23 -2.09 4.70
N THR A 216 -10.28 -2.93 5.73
CA THR A 216 -10.81 -4.31 5.63
C THR A 216 -12.34 -4.37 5.64
N SER A 217 -13.02 -3.40 6.25
CA SER A 217 -14.49 -3.31 6.22
C SER A 217 -15.03 -2.61 4.97
N HIS A 218 -14.20 -1.78 4.31
CA HIS A 218 -14.55 -1.10 3.06
C HIS A 218 -13.54 -1.34 1.93
N PRO A 219 -13.20 -2.61 1.62
CA PRO A 219 -12.12 -2.96 0.69
C PRO A 219 -12.37 -2.42 -0.72
N LEU A 220 -13.64 -2.35 -1.15
CA LEU A 220 -14.01 -1.76 -2.44
C LEU A 220 -13.64 -0.28 -2.59
N MET A 221 -13.49 0.47 -1.50
CA MET A 221 -12.97 1.84 -1.57
C MET A 221 -11.47 1.86 -1.88
N ILE A 222 -10.72 0.81 -1.53
CA ILE A 222 -9.25 0.80 -1.62
C ILE A 222 -8.76 0.65 -3.05
N SER A 223 -9.18 -0.39 -3.76
CA SER A 223 -8.70 -0.65 -5.12
C SER A 223 -9.81 -1.01 -6.10
N GLY A 224 -11.07 -0.81 -5.72
CA GLY A 224 -12.25 -1.14 -6.54
C GLY A 224 -12.55 -2.64 -6.60
N PRO A 225 -13.63 -3.06 -7.28
CA PRO A 225 -14.08 -4.46 -7.30
C PRO A 225 -13.09 -5.43 -7.92
N THR A 226 -12.31 -5.01 -8.91
CA THR A 226 -11.34 -5.88 -9.61
C THR A 226 -9.91 -5.76 -9.07
N GLY A 227 -9.69 -4.88 -8.09
CA GLY A 227 -8.37 -4.61 -7.54
C GLY A 227 -7.92 -5.70 -6.56
N PHE A 228 -6.65 -6.10 -6.70
CA PHE A 228 -6.03 -7.16 -5.90
C PHE A 228 -6.17 -6.94 -4.40
N ASP A 229 -5.89 -5.70 -3.93
CA ASP A 229 -5.99 -5.36 -2.50
C ASP A 229 -7.42 -5.58 -1.98
N SER A 230 -8.42 -5.17 -2.76
CA SER A 230 -9.82 -5.31 -2.36
C SER A 230 -10.23 -6.78 -2.29
N GLN A 231 -9.91 -7.55 -3.32
CA GLN A 231 -10.26 -8.98 -3.42
C GLN A 231 -9.58 -9.78 -2.30
N LEU A 232 -8.29 -9.53 -2.05
CA LEU A 232 -7.55 -10.20 -0.98
C LEU A 232 -8.17 -9.91 0.40
N MET A 233 -8.47 -8.64 0.71
CA MET A 233 -9.09 -8.27 1.99
C MET A 233 -10.53 -8.82 2.14
N GLN A 234 -11.29 -8.91 1.04
CA GLN A 234 -12.63 -9.49 1.06
C GLN A 234 -12.61 -11.00 1.32
N LEU A 235 -11.78 -11.73 0.58
CA LEU A 235 -11.72 -13.20 0.67
C LEU A 235 -11.11 -13.69 1.99
N THR A 236 -10.27 -12.87 2.61
CA THR A 236 -9.68 -13.16 3.93
C THR A 236 -10.49 -12.59 5.09
N GLU A 237 -11.69 -12.04 4.82
CA GLU A 237 -12.59 -11.48 5.84
C GLU A 237 -11.91 -10.48 6.79
N GLY A 238 -10.90 -9.76 6.28
CA GLY A 238 -10.15 -8.76 7.04
C GLY A 238 -9.02 -9.30 7.94
N GLU A 239 -8.70 -10.60 7.89
CA GLU A 239 -7.50 -11.14 8.56
C GLU A 239 -6.19 -10.60 7.96
N ILE A 240 -6.25 -10.10 6.72
CA ILE A 240 -5.13 -9.46 6.04
C ILE A 240 -5.50 -8.02 5.70
N VAL A 241 -4.55 -7.10 5.88
CA VAL A 241 -4.58 -5.76 5.28
C VAL A 241 -3.57 -5.68 4.14
N SER A 242 -4.00 -5.20 2.97
CA SER A 242 -3.16 -5.14 1.77
C SER A 242 -3.14 -3.76 1.14
N LYS A 243 -1.97 -3.33 0.68
CA LYS A 243 -1.82 -2.09 -0.06
C LYS A 243 -0.75 -2.16 -1.15
N SER A 244 -1.20 -1.98 -2.38
CA SER A 244 -0.39 -1.83 -3.58
C SER A 244 0.31 -0.47 -3.67
N GLY A 245 1.58 -0.49 -4.08
CA GLY A 245 2.34 0.65 -4.61
C GLY A 245 2.60 0.50 -6.12
N ALA A 246 2.80 1.61 -6.82
CA ALA A 246 3.26 1.57 -8.22
C ALA A 246 4.67 0.96 -8.31
N GLU A 247 5.16 0.71 -9.52
CA GLU A 247 6.53 0.20 -9.74
C GLU A 247 6.83 -1.07 -8.94
N GLY A 248 5.96 -2.07 -9.01
CA GLY A 248 6.25 -3.41 -8.49
C GLY A 248 6.12 -3.58 -6.98
N ILE A 249 5.66 -2.56 -6.23
CA ILE A 249 5.52 -2.63 -4.77
C ILE A 249 4.20 -3.25 -4.33
N GLN A 250 4.26 -4.22 -3.42
CA GLN A 250 3.10 -4.74 -2.71
C GLN A 250 3.45 -4.89 -1.23
N CYS A 251 2.60 -4.36 -0.35
CA CYS A 251 2.78 -4.51 1.09
C CYS A 251 1.53 -5.12 1.71
N VAL A 252 1.74 -6.02 2.67
CA VAL A 252 0.68 -6.81 3.31
C VAL A 252 0.97 -6.93 4.81
N GLY A 253 -0.05 -6.86 5.66
CA GLY A 253 0.06 -7.11 7.10
C GLY A 253 -0.93 -8.15 7.57
N ARG A 254 -0.51 -9.02 8.49
CA ARG A 254 -1.36 -10.03 9.14
C ARG A 254 -1.97 -9.42 10.41
N VAL A 255 -3.28 -9.20 10.38
CA VAL A 255 -4.00 -8.42 11.40
C VAL A 255 -3.99 -9.19 12.73
N GLY A 256 -3.55 -8.51 13.80
CA GLY A 256 -3.45 -9.07 15.15
C GLY A 256 -2.17 -9.86 15.44
N GLU A 257 -1.36 -10.18 14.42
CA GLU A 257 -0.13 -10.96 14.60
C GLU A 257 1.15 -10.12 14.52
N GLY A 258 1.04 -8.86 14.11
CA GLY A 258 2.19 -7.95 14.03
C GLY A 258 3.24 -8.41 13.01
N LEU A 259 2.80 -9.09 11.94
CA LEU A 259 3.65 -9.52 10.83
C LEU A 259 3.38 -8.67 9.60
N GLY A 260 4.45 -8.28 8.91
CA GLY A 260 4.38 -7.48 7.70
C GLY A 260 5.24 -8.05 6.59
N LEU A 261 4.74 -7.98 5.37
CA LEU A 261 5.35 -8.44 4.14
C LEU A 261 5.51 -7.27 3.19
N ALA A 262 6.69 -7.13 2.59
CA ALA A 262 6.94 -6.20 1.48
C ALA A 262 7.54 -6.95 0.29
N ILE A 263 7.06 -6.63 -0.90
CA ILE A 263 7.45 -7.26 -2.17
C ILE A 263 7.84 -6.17 -3.15
N LYS A 264 8.91 -6.41 -3.91
CA LYS A 264 9.33 -5.61 -5.07
C LYS A 264 9.58 -6.51 -6.27
N ALA A 265 8.73 -6.39 -7.30
CA ALA A 265 9.08 -6.81 -8.65
C ALA A 265 10.07 -5.79 -9.24
N VAL A 266 11.28 -6.24 -9.58
CA VAL A 266 12.41 -5.36 -9.92
C VAL A 266 12.06 -4.44 -11.09
N ASP A 267 11.46 -5.00 -12.13
CA ASP A 267 11.03 -4.31 -13.36
C ASP A 267 9.75 -3.47 -13.21
N GLY A 268 9.19 -3.40 -12.01
CA GLY A 268 7.97 -2.64 -11.74
C GLY A 268 6.66 -3.35 -12.12
N SER A 269 6.74 -4.60 -12.59
CA SER A 269 5.60 -5.35 -13.14
C SER A 269 4.48 -5.59 -12.13
N ARG A 270 3.28 -5.12 -12.48
CA ARG A 270 2.05 -5.33 -11.69
C ARG A 270 1.65 -6.80 -11.62
N ARG A 271 1.76 -7.52 -12.74
CA ARG A 271 1.40 -8.94 -12.80
C ARG A 271 2.36 -9.80 -11.97
N ALA A 272 3.66 -9.46 -11.99
CA ALA A 272 4.68 -10.16 -11.23
C ALA A 272 4.48 -10.01 -9.72
N LYS A 273 4.25 -8.78 -9.23
CA LYS A 273 4.05 -8.57 -7.80
C LYS A 273 2.79 -9.27 -7.25
N TYR A 274 1.71 -9.38 -8.04
CA TYR A 274 0.50 -10.09 -7.61
C TYR A 274 0.72 -11.60 -7.55
N ALA A 275 1.38 -12.16 -8.57
CA ALA A 275 1.75 -13.58 -8.57
C ALA A 275 2.65 -13.93 -7.38
N ALA A 276 3.71 -13.13 -7.15
CA ALA A 276 4.58 -13.31 -6.01
C ALA A 276 3.84 -13.16 -4.68
N ALA A 277 2.92 -12.19 -4.55
CA ALA A 277 2.14 -12.01 -3.34
C ALA A 277 1.30 -13.26 -3.02
N LEU A 278 0.54 -13.80 -3.99
CA LEU A 278 -0.25 -15.01 -3.74
C LEU A 278 0.62 -16.22 -3.39
N HIS A 279 1.73 -16.40 -4.10
CA HIS A 279 2.69 -17.47 -3.83
C HIS A 279 3.23 -17.40 -2.40
N ILE A 280 3.66 -16.22 -1.97
CA ILE A 280 4.20 -16.00 -0.62
C ILE A 280 3.12 -16.18 0.44
N LEU A 281 1.92 -15.61 0.24
CA LEU A 281 0.82 -15.73 1.20
C LEU A 281 0.40 -17.18 1.40
N ARG A 282 0.46 -18.00 0.35
CA ARG A 282 0.24 -19.46 0.44
C ARG A 282 1.37 -20.15 1.22
N GLN A 283 2.63 -19.82 0.97
CA GLN A 283 3.77 -20.36 1.72
C GLN A 283 3.70 -20.04 3.22
N LEU A 284 3.31 -18.80 3.56
CA LEU A 284 3.16 -18.34 4.93
C LEU A 284 1.90 -18.88 5.63
N GLY A 285 0.98 -19.52 4.89
CA GLY A 285 -0.31 -19.95 5.42
C GLY A 285 -1.25 -18.80 5.79
N TRP A 286 -1.01 -17.59 5.26
CA TRP A 286 -1.87 -16.41 5.53
C TRP A 286 -3.17 -16.46 4.73
N VAL A 287 -3.21 -17.25 3.66
CA VAL A 287 -4.42 -17.52 2.88
C VAL A 287 -4.64 -19.03 2.78
N THR A 288 -5.90 -19.44 2.81
CA THR A 288 -6.27 -20.84 2.59
C THR A 288 -6.05 -21.24 1.13
N PRO A 289 -5.89 -22.53 0.81
CA PRO A 289 -5.81 -22.99 -0.58
C PRO A 289 -6.98 -22.51 -1.44
N ALA A 290 -8.21 -22.54 -0.91
CA ALA A 290 -9.40 -22.07 -1.63
C ALA A 290 -9.34 -20.56 -1.99
N ILE A 291 -8.87 -19.71 -1.06
CA ILE A 291 -8.68 -18.28 -1.33
C ILE A 291 -7.56 -18.07 -2.36
N ALA A 292 -6.45 -18.81 -2.22
CA ALA A 292 -5.32 -18.71 -3.15
C ALA A 292 -5.73 -19.10 -4.57
N ASP A 293 -6.50 -20.18 -4.73
CA ASP A 293 -6.95 -20.66 -6.05
C ASP A 293 -7.95 -19.68 -6.69
N ALA A 294 -8.92 -19.14 -5.91
CA ALA A 294 -9.85 -18.11 -6.40
C ALA A 294 -9.14 -16.83 -6.89
N LEU A 295 -8.09 -16.41 -6.18
CA LEU A 295 -7.26 -15.26 -6.59
C LEU A 295 -6.37 -15.62 -7.79
N ALA A 296 -5.87 -16.86 -7.88
CA ALA A 296 -5.05 -17.32 -8.99
C ALA A 296 -5.83 -17.29 -10.32
N ASP A 297 -7.10 -17.70 -10.30
CA ASP A 297 -7.97 -17.64 -11.48
C ASP A 297 -8.13 -16.22 -12.03
N THR A 298 -8.08 -15.22 -11.16
CA THR A 298 -8.22 -13.81 -11.55
C THR A 298 -6.89 -13.16 -11.94
N TYR A 299 -5.81 -13.50 -11.25
CA TYR A 299 -4.56 -12.72 -11.31
C TYR A 299 -3.36 -13.47 -11.92
N LEU A 300 -3.40 -14.80 -11.97
CA LEU A 300 -2.34 -15.64 -12.55
C LEU A 300 -2.76 -16.17 -13.91
N ASN A 301 -4.03 -16.53 -14.10
CA ASN A 301 -4.59 -16.98 -15.38
C ASN A 301 -5.01 -15.77 -16.22
N LEU A 302 -4.11 -15.26 -17.06
CA LEU A 302 -4.30 -14.00 -17.80
C LEU A 302 -5.17 -14.16 -19.06
N SER A 303 -5.17 -15.35 -19.65
CA SER A 303 -6.02 -15.78 -20.77
C SER A 303 -5.96 -17.30 -20.90
N GLU A 304 -6.76 -17.88 -21.78
CA GLU A 304 -6.75 -19.32 -22.09
C GLU A 304 -5.34 -19.89 -22.30
N TYR A 305 -4.46 -19.12 -22.96
CA TYR A 305 -3.11 -19.56 -23.33
C TYR A 305 -1.98 -18.92 -22.52
N LYS A 306 -2.28 -18.09 -21.50
CA LYS A 306 -1.26 -17.35 -20.74
C LYS A 306 -1.49 -17.45 -19.25
N ARG A 307 -0.46 -17.89 -18.52
CA ARG A 307 -0.47 -17.91 -17.07
C ARG A 307 0.85 -17.47 -16.45
N LEU A 308 0.84 -17.20 -15.15
CA LEU A 308 2.01 -16.88 -14.36
C LEU A 308 2.32 -18.03 -13.41
N ASP A 309 3.55 -18.53 -13.46
CA ASP A 309 4.08 -19.51 -12.51
C ASP A 309 5.17 -18.83 -11.66
N VAL A 310 5.26 -19.17 -10.38
CA VAL A 310 6.26 -18.60 -9.46
C VAL A 310 7.21 -19.69 -8.98
N ALA A 311 8.50 -19.46 -9.16
CA ALA A 311 9.57 -20.32 -8.69
C ALA A 311 10.35 -19.65 -7.54
N GLY A 312 10.78 -20.45 -6.57
CA GLY A 312 11.50 -20.01 -5.38
C GLY A 312 10.64 -19.98 -4.12
N GLU A 313 11.29 -19.74 -2.98
CA GLU A 313 10.68 -19.79 -1.65
C GLU A 313 11.28 -18.74 -0.72
N LEU A 314 10.52 -18.40 0.32
CA LEU A 314 11.05 -17.63 1.43
C LEU A 314 12.01 -18.51 2.25
N SER A 315 13.19 -17.97 2.56
CA SER A 315 14.16 -18.62 3.44
C SER A 315 14.16 -17.95 4.81
N LEU A 316 14.28 -18.76 5.87
CA LEU A 316 14.53 -18.26 7.23
C LEU A 316 15.91 -17.61 7.31
N VAL A 317 16.02 -16.61 8.17
CA VAL A 317 17.22 -15.80 8.41
C VAL A 317 17.75 -15.99 9.82
#